data_AF-A0A6L4ALG1-F1
#
_entry.id   AF-A0A6L4ALG1-F1
#
_cell.length_a   1.000
_cell.length_b   1.000
_cell.length_c   1.000
_cell.angle_alpha   90.00
_cell.angle_beta   90.00
_cell.angle_gamma   90.00
#
_symmetry.space_group_name_H-M   'P 1'
#
loop_
_entity.id
_entity.type
_entity.pdbx_description
1 polymer ?
#
loop_
_entity_poly.entity_id
_entity_poly.type
_entity_poly.pdbx_seq_one_letter_code
_entity_poly.pdbx_strand_id
1 'polypeptide(L)'
;MTVLHLLPAIAGYILLSLHFFRADNHPAMMGTLLLIAAMLIRRPIVARLLQVALLIGAVEWVRTAASLVLIRTEMGEPFLRLAIILGAVAMATALAALVFRTSKVRLYFRIAPEEKW
;
A
#
# COMPACT_ATOMS: atom_id res chain seq x y z
N MET A 1 -14.46 6.65 -14.73
CA MET A 1 -13.60 7.35 -13.75
C MET A 1 -12.47 6.44 -13.26
N THR A 2 -11.22 6.71 -13.66
CA THR A 2 -10.05 5.91 -13.26
C THR A 2 -9.75 6.02 -11.76
N VAL A 3 -10.05 7.17 -11.15
CA VAL A 3 -9.85 7.43 -9.71
C VAL A 3 -10.53 6.38 -8.83
N LEU A 4 -11.74 5.95 -9.17
CA LEU A 4 -12.46 4.90 -8.44
C LEU A 4 -11.68 3.59 -8.37
N HIS A 5 -10.90 3.27 -9.41
CA HIS A 5 -10.10 2.05 -9.44
C HIS A 5 -8.83 2.20 -8.60
N LEU A 6 -8.32 3.43 -8.41
CA LEU A 6 -7.15 3.72 -7.58
C LEU A 6 -7.47 3.84 -6.09
N LEU A 7 -8.75 3.90 -5.70
CA LEU A 7 -9.16 4.03 -4.29
C LEU A 7 -8.51 2.99 -3.36
N PRO A 8 -8.40 1.70 -3.71
CA PRO A 8 -7.73 0.74 -2.83
C PRO A 8 -6.25 1.07 -2.61
N ALA A 9 -5.55 1.54 -3.64
CA ALA A 9 -4.16 1.95 -3.53
C ALA A 9 -4.02 3.23 -2.69
N ILE A 10 -4.90 4.22 -2.91
CA ILE A 10 -4.93 5.47 -2.12
C ILE A 10 -5.18 5.15 -0.64
N ALA A 11 -6.16 4.30 -0.34
CA ALA A 11 -6.44 3.87 1.03
C ALA A 11 -5.24 3.17 1.67
N GLY A 12 -4.56 2.26 0.94
CA GLY A 12 -3.34 1.61 1.41
C GLY A 12 -2.23 2.61 1.77
N TYR A 13 -2.01 3.62 0.92
CA TYR A 13 -1.01 4.66 1.20
C TYR A 13 -1.39 5.58 2.36
N ILE A 14 -2.67 5.92 2.53
CA ILE A 14 -3.13 6.68 3.69
C ILE A 14 -2.88 5.90 4.97
N LEU A 15 -3.21 4.60 5.00
CA LEU A 15 -2.96 3.75 6.17
C LEU A 15 -1.47 3.65 6.51
N LEU A 16 -0.60 3.50 5.51
CA LEU A 16 0.85 3.52 5.71
C LEU A 16 1.36 4.87 6.21
N SER A 17 0.84 5.98 5.67
CA SER A 17 1.21 7.34 6.12
C SER A 17 0.86 7.53 7.60
N LEU A 18 -0.35 7.13 8.01
CA LEU A 18 -0.81 7.20 9.40
C LEU A 18 0.02 6.30 10.32
N HIS A 19 0.40 5.11 9.85
CA HIS A 19 1.28 4.21 10.58
C HIS A 19 2.65 4.86 10.83
N PHE A 20 3.28 5.41 9.79
CA PHE A 20 4.58 6.06 9.92
C PHE A 20 4.53 7.32 10.78
N PHE A 21 3.43 8.09 10.70
CA PHE A 21 3.19 9.21 11.61
C PHE A 21 3.12 8.75 13.07
N ARG A 22 2.37 7.67 13.36
CA ARG A 22 2.30 7.08 14.70
C ARG A 22 3.64 6.55 15.19
N ALA A 23 4.50 6.08 14.28
CA ALA A 23 5.83 5.58 14.57
C ALA A 23 6.91 6.70 14.61
N ASP A 24 6.50 7.97 14.57
CA ASP A 24 7.40 9.15 14.54
C ASP A 24 8.35 9.21 13.31
N ASN A 25 8.09 8.37 12.30
CA ASN A 25 8.86 8.26 11.07
C ASN A 25 8.33 9.24 10.01
N HIS A 26 8.55 10.53 10.25
CA HIS A 26 8.13 11.61 9.37
C HIS A 26 8.62 11.48 7.92
N PRO A 27 9.87 11.05 7.62
CA PRO A 27 10.31 10.84 6.24
C PRO A 27 9.49 9.78 5.49
N ALA A 28 9.20 8.64 6.12
CA ALA A 28 8.40 7.58 5.49
C ALA A 28 6.92 8.00 5.34
N MET A 29 6.37 8.74 6.31
CA MET A 29 5.06 9.36 6.20
C MET A 29 5.00 10.31 4.99
N MET A 30 5.97 11.22 4.85
CA MET A 30 6.01 12.14 3.72
C MET A 30 6.17 11.39 2.39
N GLY A 31 7.05 10.37 2.35
CA GLY A 31 7.25 9.54 1.18
C GLY A 31 5.96 8.85 0.71
N THR A 32 5.16 8.32 1.64
CA THR A 32 3.88 7.66 1.30
C THR A 32 2.81 8.65 0.81
N LEU A 33 2.77 9.88 1.34
CA LEU A 33 1.93 10.94 0.79
C LEU A 33 2.38 11.39 -0.61
N LEU A 34 3.69 11.47 -0.84
CA LEU A 34 4.25 11.78 -2.16
C LEU A 34 3.91 10.69 -3.19
N LEU A 35 3.81 9.40 -2.78
CA LEU A 35 3.34 8.33 -3.65
C LEU A 35 1.87 8.53 -4.06
N ILE A 36 1.01 9.06 -3.19
CA ILE A 36 -0.37 9.44 -3.56
C ILE A 36 -0.32 10.55 -4.63
N ALA A 37 0.49 11.59 -4.42
CA ALA A 37 0.65 12.67 -5.40
C ALA A 37 1.25 12.16 -6.73
N ALA A 38 2.16 11.19 -6.68
CA ALA A 38 2.78 10.58 -7.86
C ALA A 38 1.77 9.85 -8.76
N MET A 39 0.58 9.47 -8.25
CA MET A 39 -0.50 8.92 -9.09
C MET A 39 -0.98 9.90 -10.17
N LEU A 40 -0.71 11.20 -10.03
CA LEU A 40 -0.98 12.20 -11.07
C LEU A 40 -0.01 12.08 -12.26
N ILE A 41 1.16 11.46 -12.06
CA ILE A 41 2.18 11.26 -13.07
C ILE A 41 1.86 10.00 -13.88
N ARG A 42 1.32 10.20 -15.08
CA ARG A 42 0.84 9.14 -15.99
C ARG A 42 1.96 8.42 -16.76
N ARG A 43 2.94 7.88 -16.03
CA ARG A 43 4.10 7.16 -16.59
C ARG A 43 4.11 5.68 -16.16
N PRO A 44 4.56 4.76 -17.02
CA PRO A 44 4.55 3.33 -16.69
C PRO A 44 5.51 2.98 -15.56
N ILE A 45 6.66 3.67 -15.47
CA ILE A 45 7.62 3.49 -14.37
C ILE A 45 7.00 3.88 -13.02
N VAL A 46 6.19 4.94 -12.99
CA VAL A 46 5.50 5.40 -11.77
C VAL A 46 4.50 4.36 -11.30
N ALA A 47 3.73 3.75 -12.20
CA ALA A 47 2.85 2.65 -11.84
C ALA A 47 3.59 1.46 -11.20
N ARG A 48 4.78 1.11 -11.72
CA ARG A 48 5.60 0.04 -11.15
C ARG A 48 6.14 0.42 -9.78
N LEU A 49 6.61 1.65 -9.59
CA LEU A 49 7.04 2.17 -8.29
C LEU A 49 5.89 2.12 -7.27
N LEU A 50 4.70 2.58 -7.65
CA LEU A 50 3.51 2.53 -6.81
C LEU A 50 3.08 1.10 -6.50
N GLN A 51 3.20 0.19 -7.45
CA GLN A 51 2.86 -1.22 -7.23
C GLN A 51 3.84 -1.86 -6.24
N VAL A 52 5.15 -1.65 -6.42
CA VAL A 52 6.20 -2.19 -5.54
C VAL A 52 6.11 -1.59 -4.14
N ALA A 53 5.84 -0.29 -4.02
CA ALA A 53 5.73 0.35 -2.72
C ALA A 53 4.54 -0.18 -1.89
N LEU A 54 3.42 -0.55 -2.51
CA LEU A 54 2.32 -1.24 -1.80
C LEU A 54 2.74 -2.64 -1.31
N LEU A 55 3.52 -3.38 -2.10
CA LEU A 55 4.03 -4.69 -1.67
C LEU A 55 5.01 -4.56 -0.50
N ILE A 56 5.89 -3.56 -0.53
CA ILE A 56 6.76 -3.21 0.60
C ILE A 56 5.92 -2.83 1.82
N GLY A 57 4.87 -2.02 1.63
CA GLY A 57 3.94 -1.67 2.71
C GLY A 57 3.21 -2.88 3.30
N ALA A 58 2.84 -3.87 2.49
CA ALA A 58 2.28 -5.13 3.00
C ALA A 58 3.28 -5.90 3.89
N VAL A 59 4.56 -5.94 3.50
CA VAL A 59 5.63 -6.51 4.32
C VAL A 59 5.79 -5.74 5.63
N GLU A 60 5.71 -4.41 5.59
CA GLU A 60 5.75 -3.56 6.79
C GLU A 60 4.61 -3.86 7.76
N TRP A 61 3.40 -4.13 7.26
CA TRP A 61 2.28 -4.57 8.09
C TRP A 61 2.52 -5.94 8.74
N VAL A 62 3.11 -6.90 8.01
CA VAL A 62 3.47 -8.21 8.57
C VAL A 62 4.53 -8.05 9.66
N ARG A 63 5.57 -7.23 9.42
CA ARG A 63 6.62 -6.91 10.40
C ARG A 63 6.01 -6.29 11.67
N THR A 64 5.12 -5.31 11.50
CA THR A 64 4.41 -4.66 12.61
C THR A 64 3.54 -5.65 13.38
N ALA A 65 2.80 -6.52 12.68
CA ALA A 65 1.98 -7.55 13.32
C ALA A 65 2.85 -8.51 14.16
N ALA A 66 3.96 -9.01 13.59
CA ALA A 66 4.87 -9.91 14.30
C ALA A 66 5.46 -9.27 15.57
N SER A 67 5.92 -8.01 15.48
CA SER A 67 6.45 -7.27 16.62
C SER A 67 5.39 -7.09 17.73
N LEU A 68 4.18 -6.69 17.37
CA LEU A 68 3.10 -6.48 18.35
C LEU A 68 2.56 -7.78 18.95
N VAL A 69 2.57 -8.88 18.18
CA VAL A 69 2.25 -10.22 18.71
C VAL A 69 3.29 -10.65 19.73
N LEU A 70 4.58 -10.47 19.44
CA LEU A 70 5.65 -10.80 20.38
C LEU A 70 5.50 -10.02 21.70
N ILE A 71 5.38 -8.69 21.60
CA ILE A 71 5.19 -7.81 22.77
C ILE A 71 3.98 -8.26 23.60
N ARG A 72 2.84 -8.55 22.97
CA ARG A 72 1.65 -9.01 23.70
C ARG A 72 1.81 -10.38 24.34
N THR A 73 2.52 -11.28 23.66
CA THR A 73 2.79 -12.62 24.20
C THR A 73 3.64 -12.52 25.46
N GLU A 74 4.67 -11.66 25.45
CA GLU A 74 5.52 -11.40 26.63
C GLU A 74 4.74 -10.77 27.79
N MET A 75 3.74 -9.92 27.50
CA MET A 75 2.86 -9.31 28.50
C MET A 75 1.69 -10.21 28.94
N GLY A 76 1.56 -11.42 28.39
CA GLY A 76 0.42 -12.31 28.66
C GLY A 76 -0.93 -11.78 28.14
N GLU A 77 -0.92 -10.84 27.19
CA GLU A 77 -2.11 -10.24 26.61
C GLU A 77 -2.66 -11.02 25.41
N PRO A 78 -3.99 -11.01 25.17
CA PRO A 78 -4.56 -11.61 23.98
C PRO A 78 -4.16 -10.86 22.71
N PHE A 79 -3.49 -11.55 21.78
CA PHE A 79 -3.02 -10.97 20.51
C PHE A 79 -3.81 -11.41 19.27
N LEU A 80 -4.68 -12.43 19.37
CA LEU A 80 -5.34 -13.03 18.21
C LEU A 80 -6.13 -12.01 17.38
N ARG A 81 -6.92 -11.15 18.04
CA ARG A 81 -7.66 -10.08 17.37
C ARG A 81 -6.73 -9.12 16.63
N LEU A 82 -5.60 -8.76 17.23
CA LEU A 82 -4.60 -7.89 16.61
C LEU A 82 -3.99 -8.56 15.37
N ALA A 83 -3.57 -9.83 15.49
CA ALA A 83 -2.99 -10.59 14.38
C ALA A 83 -3.95 -10.69 13.18
N ILE A 84 -5.24 -10.96 13.44
CA ILE A 84 -6.27 -11.02 12.40
C ILE A 84 -6.44 -9.66 11.71
N ILE A 85 -6.57 -8.58 12.49
CA ILE A 85 -6.78 -7.23 11.93
C ILE A 85 -5.57 -6.80 11.09
N LEU A 86 -4.35 -6.89 11.63
CA LEU A 86 -3.16 -6.46 10.89
C LEU A 86 -2.82 -7.38 9.73
N GLY A 87 -3.07 -8.69 9.86
CA GLY A 87 -2.97 -9.63 8.74
C GLY A 87 -3.93 -9.29 7.60
N ALA A 88 -5.19 -8.94 7.92
CA ALA A 88 -6.16 -8.49 6.94
C ALA A 88 -5.74 -7.16 6.28
N VAL A 89 -5.20 -6.20 7.04
CA VAL A 89 -4.66 -4.94 6.50
C VAL A 89 -3.46 -5.21 5.58
N ALA A 90 -2.55 -6.11 5.95
CA ALA A 90 -1.42 -6.51 5.11
C ALA A 90 -1.90 -7.12 3.79
N MET A 91 -2.84 -8.05 3.85
CA MET A 91 -3.43 -8.69 2.68
C MET A 91 -4.17 -7.68 1.80
N ALA A 92 -4.99 -6.79 2.38
CA ALA A 92 -5.68 -5.74 1.64
C ALA A 92 -4.70 -4.79 0.94
N THR A 93 -3.60 -4.44 1.59
CA THR A 93 -2.53 -3.60 1.01
C THR A 93 -1.84 -4.32 -0.17
N ALA A 94 -1.57 -5.63 -0.04
CA ALA A 94 -1.02 -6.43 -1.13
C ALA A 94 -2.00 -6.57 -2.31
N LEU A 95 -3.29 -6.79 -2.03
CA LEU A 95 -4.33 -6.87 -3.04
C LEU A 95 -4.54 -5.53 -3.76
N ALA A 96 -4.37 -4.40 -3.05
CA ALA A 96 -4.41 -3.08 -3.67
C ALA A 96 -3.33 -2.90 -4.75
N ALA A 97 -2.20 -3.61 -4.66
CA ALA A 97 -1.19 -3.60 -5.72
C ALA A 97 -1.70 -4.24 -7.04
N LEU A 98 -2.71 -5.12 -6.99
CA LEU A 98 -3.31 -5.74 -8.18
C LEU A 98 -4.10 -4.75 -9.03
N VAL A 99 -4.55 -3.63 -8.46
CA VAL A 99 -5.23 -2.54 -9.17
C VAL A 99 -4.42 -2.08 -10.40
N PHE A 100 -3.09 -2.03 -10.29
CA PHE A 100 -2.19 -1.62 -11.36
C PHE A 100 -2.15 -2.59 -12.54
N ARG A 101 -2.68 -3.81 -12.40
CA ARG A 101 -2.83 -4.79 -13.50
C ARG A 101 -4.12 -4.61 -14.28
N THR A 102 -5.09 -3.86 -13.76
CA THR A 102 -6.40 -3.66 -14.44
C THR A 102 -6.25 -2.82 -15.70
N SER A 103 -7.03 -3.12 -16.75
CA SER A 103 -6.92 -2.45 -18.06
C SER A 103 -7.06 -0.93 -17.97
N LYS A 104 -7.98 -0.43 -17.13
CA LYS A 104 -8.22 1.03 -16.96
C LYS A 104 -7.02 1.73 -16.34
N VAL A 105 -6.38 1.14 -15.34
CA VAL A 105 -5.20 1.72 -14.68
C VAL A 105 -3.97 1.61 -15.56
N ARG A 106 -3.81 0.48 -16.26
CA ARG A 106 -2.75 0.31 -17.27
C ARG A 106 -2.83 1.34 -18.39
N LEU A 107 -4.04 1.62 -18.90
CA LEU A 107 -4.25 2.67 -19.90
C LEU A 107 -3.91 4.05 -19.36
N TYR A 108 -4.37 4.37 -18.13
CA TYR A 108 -4.09 5.65 -17.49
C TYR A 108 -2.59 5.93 -17.29
N PHE A 109 -1.82 4.92 -16.88
CA PHE A 109 -0.36 5.04 -16.72
C PHE A 109 0.44 4.77 -18.00
N ARG A 110 -0.24 4.59 -19.16
CA ARG A 110 0.41 4.34 -20.46
C ARG A 110 1.33 3.11 -20.44
N ILE A 111 0.87 2.03 -19.78
CA ILE A 111 1.56 0.74 -19.65
C ILE A 111 1.32 -0.15 -20.88
N ALA A 112 0.21 0.04 -21.61
CA ALA A 112 -0.07 -0.68 -22.84
C ALA A 112 0.61 0.02 -24.05
N PRO A 113 1.13 -0.74 -25.03
CA PRO A 113 1.72 -0.18 -26.22
C PRO A 113 0.63 0.49 -27.07
N GLU A 114 0.97 1.55 -27.80
CA GLU A 114 0.15 2.03 -28.91
C GLU A 114 -0.14 0.82 -29.82
N GLU A 115 -1.40 0.41 -29.93
CA GLU A 115 -1.85 -0.43 -31.04
C GLU A 115 -1.68 0.43 -32.29
N LYS A 116 -0.52 0.27 -32.95
CA LYS A 116 -0.31 0.78 -34.30
C LYS A 116 -1.19 -0.05 -35.23
N TRP A 117 -2.33 0.53 -35.61
CA TRP A 117 -3.11 0.10 -36.77
C TRP A 117 -2.43 0.60 -38.04
#